data_AF-A0AB39N1H5-F1
#
_entry.id   AF-A0AB39N1H5-F1
#
_cell.length_a   1.000
_cell.length_b   1.000
_cell.length_c   1.000
_cell.angle_alpha   90.00
_cell.angle_beta   90.00
_cell.angle_gamma   90.00
#
_symmetry.space_group_name_H-M   'P 1'
#
loop_
_entity.id
_entity.type
_entity.pdbx_description
1 polymer ?
#
loop_
_entity_poly.entity_id
_entity_poly.type
_entity_poly.pdbx_seq_one_letter_code
_entity_poly.pdbx_strand_id
1 'polypeptide(L)'
;MTVTRRYEARSGPGEPHPTPAAAVNRVLTRAFAELPEAVRAEAPLYVLCGDYSRFAAHRFAARCHDSRRLRPSDSIALEAAELIRPCTEAAGHRGACYLMDGDAAWATLAAALASEPGPAVECRITLIDDTPAQPGWLVSAAVRGEAV
;
A
#
# COMPACT_ATOMS: atom_id res chain seq x y z
N MET A 1 -6.62 -4.76 24.40
CA MET A 1 -6.87 -5.89 23.47
C MET A 1 -6.59 -5.36 22.08
N THR A 2 -5.55 -5.82 21.39
CA THR A 2 -5.16 -5.28 20.07
C THR A 2 -6.19 -5.70 19.03
N VAL A 3 -6.99 -4.74 18.54
CA VAL A 3 -7.99 -5.00 17.50
C VAL A 3 -7.33 -4.77 16.15
N THR A 4 -7.01 -5.85 15.43
CA THR A 4 -6.52 -5.76 14.05
C THR A 4 -7.71 -5.68 13.10
N ARG A 5 -8.18 -4.47 12.76
CA ARG A 5 -9.12 -4.27 11.64
C ARG A 5 -8.37 -4.27 10.32
N ARG A 6 -8.93 -4.93 9.30
CA ARG A 6 -8.30 -5.10 7.99
C ARG A 6 -9.18 -4.53 6.88
N TYR A 7 -8.61 -3.70 6.01
CA TYR A 7 -9.26 -3.09 4.86
C TYR A 7 -8.63 -3.62 3.59
N GLU A 8 -9.45 -3.98 2.60
CA GLU A 8 -8.95 -4.59 1.37
C GLU A 8 -9.49 -3.91 0.11
N ALA A 9 -8.66 -3.92 -0.93
CA ALA A 9 -8.97 -3.46 -2.26
C ALA A 9 -8.31 -4.41 -3.25
N ARG A 10 -9.06 -4.94 -4.21
CA ARG A 10 -8.53 -5.85 -5.23
C ARG A 10 -8.86 -5.36 -6.62
N SER A 11 -8.04 -5.74 -7.60
CA SER A 11 -8.47 -5.77 -8.99
C SER A 11 -9.29 -7.04 -9.25
N GLY A 12 -10.42 -6.92 -9.95
CA GLY A 12 -11.20 -8.04 -10.47
C GLY A 12 -11.57 -7.80 -11.95
N PRO A 13 -11.83 -8.85 -12.74
CA PRO A 13 -12.12 -8.72 -14.16
C PRO A 13 -13.41 -7.92 -14.41
N GLY A 14 -13.36 -6.93 -15.31
CA GLY A 14 -14.54 -6.23 -15.85
C GLY A 14 -14.95 -4.92 -15.16
N GLU A 15 -14.30 -4.51 -14.07
CA GLU A 15 -14.51 -3.19 -13.48
C GLU A 15 -13.52 -2.16 -14.05
N PRO A 16 -13.87 -0.85 -14.12
CA PRO A 16 -12.89 0.20 -14.36
C PRO A 16 -11.88 0.16 -13.21
N HIS A 17 -10.76 -0.51 -13.44
CA HIS A 17 -9.83 -0.86 -12.38
C HIS A 17 -9.27 0.40 -11.72
N PRO A 18 -9.50 0.63 -10.41
CA PRO A 18 -8.71 1.61 -9.69
C PRO A 18 -7.24 1.23 -9.80
N THR A 19 -6.33 2.18 -9.95
CA THR A 19 -4.89 1.86 -9.94
C THR A 19 -4.50 1.32 -8.56
N PRO A 20 -3.40 0.54 -8.43
CA PRO A 20 -2.90 0.15 -7.12
C PRO A 20 -2.70 1.35 -6.18
N ALA A 21 -2.25 2.49 -6.70
CA ALA A 21 -2.13 3.73 -5.94
C ALA A 21 -3.48 4.24 -5.39
N ALA A 22 -4.55 4.20 -6.19
CA ALA A 22 -5.89 4.56 -5.73
C ALA A 22 -6.41 3.58 -4.67
N ALA A 23 -6.11 2.29 -4.82
CA ALA A 23 -6.43 1.26 -3.84
C ALA A 23 -5.69 1.45 -2.51
N VAL A 24 -4.39 1.72 -2.56
CA VAL A 24 -3.56 2.08 -1.39
C VAL A 24 -4.14 3.28 -0.67
N ASN A 25 -4.37 4.39 -1.38
CA ASN A 25 -4.94 5.59 -0.78
C ASN A 25 -6.28 5.29 -0.08
N ARG A 26 -7.16 4.51 -0.74
CA ARG A 26 -8.46 4.13 -0.18
C ARG A 26 -8.34 3.31 1.11
N VAL A 27 -7.49 2.27 1.14
CA VAL A 27 -7.37 1.42 2.33
C VAL A 27 -6.63 2.13 3.46
N LEU A 28 -5.62 2.96 3.15
CA LEU A 28 -4.88 3.75 4.13
C LEU A 28 -5.77 4.81 4.76
N THR A 29 -6.57 5.53 3.96
CA THR A 29 -7.51 6.53 4.48
C THR A 29 -8.46 5.90 5.51
N ARG A 30 -8.97 4.70 5.23
CA ARG A 30 -9.84 3.96 6.17
C ARG A 30 -9.08 3.49 7.41
N ALA A 31 -7.88 2.94 7.24
CA ALA A 31 -7.06 2.48 8.36
C ALA A 31 -6.69 3.63 9.31
N PHE A 32 -6.21 4.76 8.79
CA PHE A 32 -5.90 5.93 9.62
C PHE A 32 -7.13 6.51 10.33
N ALA A 33 -8.32 6.44 9.73
CA ALA A 33 -9.54 6.94 10.35
C ALA A 33 -9.93 6.19 11.64
N GLU A 34 -9.49 4.94 11.83
CA GLU A 34 -9.73 4.15 13.03
C GLU A 34 -8.83 4.52 14.21
N LEU A 35 -7.73 5.24 13.95
CA LEU A 35 -6.85 5.71 15.01
C LEU A 35 -7.46 6.92 15.73
N PRO A 36 -7.24 7.04 17.05
CA PRO A 36 -7.57 8.24 17.80
C PRO A 36 -6.94 9.47 17.14
N GLU A 37 -7.71 10.56 17.06
CA GLU A 37 -7.27 11.80 16.40
C GLU A 37 -5.92 12.29 16.94
N ALA A 38 -5.72 12.18 18.26
CA ALA A 38 -4.49 12.59 18.94
C ALA A 38 -3.22 11.86 18.46
N VAL A 39 -3.34 10.65 17.92
CA VAL A 39 -2.19 9.83 17.49
C VAL A 39 -2.15 9.59 15.97
N ARG A 40 -3.25 9.83 15.25
CA ARG A 40 -3.39 9.56 13.82
C ARG A 40 -2.31 10.22 12.96
N ALA A 41 -1.93 11.45 13.28
CA ALA A 41 -0.97 12.21 12.50
C ALA A 41 0.47 11.67 12.64
N GLU A 42 0.78 10.96 13.73
CA GLU A 42 2.15 10.55 14.09
C GLU A 42 2.33 9.03 14.09
N ALA A 43 1.24 8.26 14.03
CA ALA A 43 1.28 6.80 14.06
C ALA A 43 2.11 6.24 12.89
N PRO A 44 3.17 5.47 13.14
CA PRO A 44 4.04 4.98 12.08
C PRO A 44 3.29 4.17 11.02
N LEU A 45 3.68 4.38 9.76
CA LEU A 45 3.18 3.69 8.59
C LEU A 45 4.23 2.71 8.06
N TYR A 46 3.87 1.45 7.96
CA TYR A 46 4.71 0.39 7.41
C TYR A 46 4.10 -0.14 6.12
N VAL A 47 4.84 -0.08 5.01
CA VAL A 47 4.34 -0.53 3.70
C VAL A 47 5.23 -1.62 3.12
N LEU A 48 4.66 -2.79 2.85
CA LEU A 48 5.32 -3.86 2.11
C LEU A 48 5.10 -3.65 0.61
N CYS A 49 6.16 -3.27 -0.10
CA CYS A 49 6.13 -2.80 -1.47
C CYS A 49 6.77 -3.76 -2.48
N GLY A 50 7.37 -4.87 -2.05
CA GLY A 50 8.12 -5.77 -2.95
C GLY A 50 7.32 -6.26 -4.15
N ASP A 51 6.09 -6.71 -3.91
CA ASP A 51 5.17 -7.12 -4.96
C ASP A 51 4.68 -5.95 -5.83
N TYR A 52 4.61 -4.74 -5.28
CA TYR A 52 4.34 -3.55 -6.09
C TYR A 52 5.51 -3.22 -7.03
N SER A 53 6.75 -3.35 -6.57
CA SER A 53 7.93 -3.16 -7.43
C SER A 53 7.93 -4.15 -8.59
N ARG A 54 7.59 -5.41 -8.33
CA ARG A 54 7.39 -6.44 -9.37
C ARG A 54 6.26 -6.06 -10.33
N PHE A 55 5.09 -5.68 -9.80
CA PHE A 55 3.96 -5.19 -10.58
C PHE A 55 4.37 -4.05 -11.52
N ALA A 56 5.08 -3.05 -10.99
CA ALA A 56 5.48 -1.86 -11.71
C ALA A 56 6.48 -2.21 -12.83
N ALA A 57 7.44 -3.11 -12.55
CA ALA A 57 8.39 -3.61 -13.53
C ALA A 57 7.71 -4.42 -14.65
N HIS A 58 6.80 -5.34 -14.33
CA HIS A 58 6.05 -6.12 -15.32
C HIS A 58 5.19 -5.22 -16.20
N ARG A 59 4.48 -4.27 -15.60
CA ARG A 59 3.66 -3.30 -16.34
C ARG A 59 4.53 -2.42 -17.24
N PHE A 60 5.72 -1.99 -16.78
CA PHE A 60 6.67 -1.25 -17.59
C PHE A 60 7.16 -2.07 -18.79
N ALA A 61 7.58 -3.32 -18.56
CA ALA A 61 8.03 -4.21 -19.63
C ALA A 61 6.93 -4.48 -20.67
N ALA A 62 5.70 -4.75 -20.23
CA ALA A 62 4.55 -4.91 -21.13
C ALA A 62 4.30 -3.65 -21.97
N ARG A 63 4.52 -2.46 -21.40
CA ARG A 63 4.41 -1.18 -22.13
C ARG A 63 5.52 -0.95 -23.14
N CYS A 64 6.75 -1.40 -22.88
CA CYS A 64 7.83 -1.33 -23.86
C CYS A 64 7.53 -2.10 -25.15
N HIS A 65 6.67 -3.10 -25.09
CA HIS A 65 6.22 -3.90 -26.24
C HIS A 65 4.91 -3.40 -26.88
N ASP A 66 4.28 -2.34 -26.32
CA ASP A 66 3.06 -1.75 -26.85
C ASP A 66 3.39 -0.65 -27.87
N SER A 67 2.96 -0.83 -29.13
CA SER A 67 3.23 0.11 -30.23
C SER A 67 2.29 1.32 -30.28
N ARG A 68 1.32 1.41 -29.37
CA ARG A 68 0.36 2.52 -29.31
C ARG A 68 0.98 3.77 -28.67
N ARG A 69 0.47 4.94 -29.06
CA ARG A 69 0.89 6.23 -28.50
C ARG A 69 0.47 6.34 -27.02
N LEU A 70 1.43 6.55 -26.12
CA LEU A 70 1.20 6.67 -24.69
C LEU A 70 0.36 7.92 -24.37
N ARG A 71 -0.66 7.76 -23.52
CA ARG A 71 -1.35 8.90 -22.89
C ARG A 71 -0.67 9.22 -21.55
N PRO A 72 -0.74 10.47 -21.05
CA PRO A 72 -0.24 10.80 -19.72
C PRO A 72 -0.82 9.92 -18.60
N SER A 73 -2.08 9.50 -18.73
CA SER A 73 -2.75 8.57 -17.81
C SER A 73 -2.20 7.14 -17.86
N ASP A 74 -1.41 6.81 -18.89
CA ASP A 74 -0.72 5.52 -19.00
C ASP A 74 0.61 5.50 -18.22
N SER A 75 1.03 6.64 -17.66
CA SER A 75 2.24 6.71 -16.83
C SER A 75 2.15 5.76 -15.64
N ILE A 76 3.25 5.07 -15.38
CA ILE A 76 3.40 4.14 -14.27
C ILE A 76 4.25 4.86 -13.23
N ALA A 77 3.70 5.10 -12.05
CA ALA A 77 4.54 5.41 -10.90
C ALA A 77 5.40 4.17 -10.62
N LEU A 78 6.71 4.28 -10.83
CA LEU A 78 7.65 3.18 -10.58
C LEU A 78 8.11 3.19 -9.12
N GLU A 79 8.04 4.34 -8.47
CA GLU A 79 8.53 4.52 -7.11
C GLU A 79 7.44 4.19 -6.10
N ALA A 80 7.74 3.25 -5.19
CA ALA A 80 6.83 2.88 -4.11
C ALA A 80 6.46 4.07 -3.20
N ALA A 81 7.31 5.11 -3.12
CA ALA A 81 7.01 6.34 -2.40
C ALA A 81 5.77 7.08 -2.93
N GLU A 82 5.51 6.99 -4.24
CA GLU A 82 4.34 7.61 -4.86
C GLU A 82 3.02 6.98 -4.39
N LEU A 83 3.04 5.75 -3.87
CA LEU A 83 1.85 5.10 -3.30
C LEU A 83 1.37 5.80 -2.02
N ILE A 84 2.30 6.32 -1.23
CA ILE A 84 2.01 6.92 0.08
C ILE A 84 1.98 8.45 0.04
N ARG A 85 2.37 9.06 -1.09
CA ARG A 85 2.35 10.52 -1.26
C ARG A 85 1.02 11.18 -0.88
N PRO A 86 -0.16 10.61 -1.21
CA PRO A 86 -1.43 11.18 -0.75
C PRO A 86 -1.57 11.21 0.79
N CYS A 87 -0.95 10.28 1.50
CA CYS A 87 -0.99 10.24 2.97
C CYS A 87 0.01 11.22 3.58
N THR A 88 1.21 11.34 3.02
CA THR A 88 2.27 12.20 3.57
C THR A 88 2.09 13.68 3.22
N GLU A 89 1.74 14.00 1.98
CA GLU A 89 1.61 15.39 1.51
C GLU A 89 0.19 15.94 1.67
N ALA A 90 -0.83 15.15 1.29
CA ALA A 90 -2.20 15.66 1.22
C ALA A 90 -3.00 15.47 2.53
N ALA A 91 -2.72 14.42 3.29
CA ALA A 91 -3.39 14.16 4.58
C ALA A 91 -2.63 14.70 5.80
N GLY A 92 -1.44 15.27 5.60
CA GLY A 92 -0.64 15.88 6.68
C GLY A 92 -0.08 14.88 7.69
N HIS A 93 0.11 13.63 7.29
CA HIS A 93 0.76 12.62 8.12
C HIS A 93 2.23 13.00 8.35
N ARG A 94 2.65 13.02 9.62
CA ARG A 94 3.99 13.40 10.09
C ARG A 94 4.75 12.25 10.75
N GLY A 95 4.11 11.10 10.92
CA GLY A 95 4.73 9.90 11.45
C GLY A 95 5.78 9.31 10.51
N ALA A 96 6.60 8.42 11.07
CA ALA A 96 7.61 7.72 10.29
C ALA A 96 6.95 6.78 9.26
N CYS A 97 7.39 6.87 8.01
CA CYS A 97 6.93 6.03 6.91
C CYS A 97 8.05 5.10 6.45
N TYR A 98 7.84 3.79 6.58
CA TYR A 98 8.82 2.77 6.23
C TYR A 98 8.34 1.97 5.02
N LEU A 99 9.11 2.01 3.94
CA LEU A 99 8.89 1.19 2.74
C LEU A 99 9.82 -0.02 2.81
N MET A 100 9.25 -1.22 2.78
CA MET A 100 9.99 -2.48 2.91
C MET A 100 9.83 -3.34 1.66
N ASP A 101 10.90 -4.07 1.36
CA ASP A 101 10.93 -5.08 0.32
C ASP A 101 11.11 -6.47 0.94
N GLY A 102 10.20 -7.39 0.59
CA GLY A 102 10.24 -8.78 0.99
C GLY A 102 9.65 -9.13 2.37
N ASP A 103 9.11 -10.35 2.45
CA ASP A 103 8.44 -10.87 3.65
C ASP A 103 9.40 -11.10 4.83
N ALA A 104 10.69 -11.32 4.58
CA ALA A 104 11.67 -11.52 5.65
C ALA A 104 11.86 -10.25 6.49
N ALA A 105 12.02 -9.10 5.83
CA ALA A 105 12.10 -7.80 6.50
C ALA A 105 10.81 -7.48 7.26
N TRP A 106 9.66 -7.81 6.66
CA TRP A 106 8.35 -7.67 7.31
C TRP A 106 8.23 -8.53 8.57
N ALA A 107 8.66 -9.79 8.52
CA ALA A 107 8.58 -10.70 9.67
C ALA A 107 9.45 -10.22 10.84
N THR A 108 10.67 -9.74 10.55
CA THR A 108 11.55 -9.14 11.57
C THR A 108 10.92 -7.89 12.19
N LEU A 109 10.37 -7.00 11.36
CA LEU A 109 9.68 -5.81 11.85
C LEU A 109 8.44 -6.19 12.68
N ALA A 110 7.61 -7.11 12.19
CA ALA A 110 6.39 -7.53 12.89
C ALA A 110 6.71 -8.08 14.29
N ALA A 111 7.80 -8.82 14.44
CA ALA A 111 8.27 -9.30 15.73
C ALA A 111 8.76 -8.16 16.64
N ALA A 112 9.49 -7.18 16.10
CA ALA A 112 9.92 -5.99 16.84
C ALA A 112 8.71 -5.15 17.28
N LEU A 113 7.76 -4.92 16.38
CA LEU A 113 6.52 -4.21 16.65
C LEU A 113 5.70 -4.93 17.72
N ALA A 114 5.55 -6.26 17.65
CA ALA A 114 4.83 -7.02 18.68
C ALA A 114 5.39 -6.81 20.10
N SER A 115 6.68 -6.43 20.21
CA SER A 115 7.37 -6.16 21.47
C SER A 115 7.23 -4.70 21.95
N GLU A 116 6.81 -3.77 21.07
CA GLU A 116 6.58 -2.36 21.39
C GLU A 116 5.11 -1.97 21.21
N PRO A 117 4.37 -1.78 22.33
CA PRO A 117 2.95 -1.41 22.28
C PRO A 117 2.80 0.05 21.82
N GLY A 118 2.14 0.25 20.67
CA GLY A 118 1.82 1.58 20.15
C GLY A 118 0.95 1.51 18.91
N PRO A 119 0.19 2.59 18.61
CA PRO A 119 -0.63 2.66 17.42
C PRO A 119 0.24 2.62 16.15
N ALA A 120 -0.13 1.82 15.16
CA ALA A 120 0.56 1.76 13.87
C ALA A 120 -0.41 1.38 12.74
N VAL A 121 -0.06 1.78 11.52
CA VAL A 121 -0.75 1.35 10.31
C VAL A 121 0.20 0.49 9.48
N GLU A 122 -0.28 -0.68 9.09
CA GLU A 122 0.42 -1.61 8.23
C GLU A 122 -0.30 -1.66 6.88
N CYS A 123 0.43 -1.65 5.78
CA CYS A 123 -0.12 -1.76 4.43
C CYS A 123 0.70 -2.76 3.63
N ARG A 124 0.01 -3.63 2.90
CA ARG A 124 0.63 -4.65 2.05
C ARG A 124 -0.03 -4.64 0.70
N ILE A 125 0.80 -4.60 -0.33
CA ILE A 125 0.39 -4.92 -1.71
C ILE A 125 0.86 -6.35 -1.99
N THR A 126 -0.04 -7.17 -2.51
CA THR A 126 0.22 -8.55 -2.91
C THR A 126 -0.19 -8.73 -4.35
N LEU A 127 0.70 -9.31 -5.16
CA LEU A 127 0.35 -9.78 -6.49
C LEU A 127 -0.44 -11.08 -6.36
N ILE A 128 -1.67 -11.07 -6.87
CA ILE A 128 -2.53 -12.27 -6.94
C ILE A 128 -2.30 -12.99 -8.27
N ASP A 129 -2.04 -12.22 -9.33
CA ASP A 129 -1.72 -12.73 -10.65
C ASP A 129 -0.56 -11.90 -11.20
N ASP A 130 0.54 -12.56 -11.52
CA ASP A 130 1.75 -11.92 -12.04
C ASP A 130 1.83 -11.97 -13.58
N THR A 131 0.70 -12.24 -14.24
CA THR A 131 0.63 -12.23 -15.70
C THR A 131 0.91 -10.81 -16.22
N PRO A 132 1.95 -10.60 -17.04
CA PRO A 132 2.39 -9.25 -17.43
C PRO A 132 1.34 -8.40 -18.14
N ALA A 133 0.39 -9.04 -18.84
CA ALA A 133 -0.64 -8.35 -19.60
C ALA A 133 -1.70 -7.70 -18.69
N GLN A 134 -2.06 -8.34 -17.58
CA GLN A 134 -3.12 -7.90 -16.65
C GLN A 134 -2.82 -8.41 -15.23
N PRO A 135 -1.78 -7.89 -14.56
CA PRO A 135 -1.44 -8.37 -13.24
C PRO A 135 -2.54 -8.02 -12.24
N GLY A 136 -3.01 -9.04 -11.52
CA GLY A 136 -4.00 -8.94 -10.47
C GLY A 136 -3.33 -8.61 -9.15
N TRP A 137 -3.91 -7.73 -8.36
CA TRP A 137 -3.35 -7.30 -7.07
C TRP A 137 -4.42 -7.22 -5.98
N LEU A 138 -3.95 -7.37 -4.75
CA LEU A 138 -4.68 -7.13 -3.50
C LEU A 138 -3.87 -6.12 -2.69
N VAL A 139 -4.49 -5.01 -2.32
CA VAL A 139 -3.98 -4.11 -1.29
C VAL A 139 -4.75 -4.38 -0.01
N SER A 140 -4.03 -4.57 1.08
CA SER A 140 -4.59 -4.69 2.42
C SER A 140 -3.95 -3.66 3.35
N ALA A 141 -4.74 -3.08 4.26
CA ALA A 141 -4.23 -2.26 5.35
C ALA A 141 -4.76 -2.79 6.69
N ALA A 142 -3.93 -2.75 7.72
CA ALA A 142 -4.27 -3.16 9.07
C ALA A 142 -3.92 -2.07 10.07
N VAL A 143 -4.75 -1.92 11.09
CA VAL A 143 -4.51 -0.99 12.20
C VAL A 143 -4.12 -1.79 13.42
N ARG A 144 -3.07 -1.33 14.10
CA ARG A 144 -2.59 -1.87 15.36
C ARG A 144 -2.75 -0.79 16.42
N GLY A 145 -3.34 -1.10 17.56
CA GLY A 145 -3.59 -0.14 18.65
C GLY A 145 -4.98 -0.28 19.25
N GLU A 146 -5.30 0.58 20.23
CA GLU A 146 -6.68 0.75 20.68
C GLU A 146 -7.46 1.50 19.59
N ALA A 147 -8.47 0.84 19.04
CA ALA A 147 -9.41 1.44 18.10
C ALA A 147 -10.35 2.40 18.84
N VAL A 148 -10.76 3.47 18.17
CA VAL A 148 -11.77 4.42 18.66
C VAL A 148 -13.17 3.79 18.65
#